data_AF-A0AAV4N5B2-F1
#
_entry.id   AF-A0AAV4N5B2-F1
#
_cell.length_a   1.000
_cell.length_b   1.000
_cell.length_c   1.000
_cell.angle_alpha   90.00
_cell.angle_beta   90.00
_cell.angle_gamma   90.00
#
_symmetry.space_group_name_H-M   'P 1'
#
loop_
_entity.id
_entity.type
_entity.pdbx_description
1 polymer ?
#
loop_
_entity_poly.entity_id
_entity_poly.type
_entity_poly.pdbx_seq_one_letter_code
_entity_poly.pdbx_strand_id
1 'polypeptide(L)'
;VWNWIMTWMDLMPEPCMVTLLEKNFFPKWLQVLYTWLTHSPNYEEVTKWYTGWKTIIPQSLKAHPVIKEQFRQALDIMNRAVSSPQGLLGQQPGAKESMAYLTNIERQHEMERPIKPGE
;
A
#
# COMPACT_ATOMS: atom_id res chain seq x y z
N VAL A 1 12.98 -11.51 9.17
CA VAL A 1 13.74 -10.38 8.59
C VAL A 1 13.08 -9.03 8.86
N TRP A 2 11.78 -8.86 8.57
CA TRP A 2 11.05 -7.60 8.84
C TRP A 2 11.16 -7.08 10.28
N ASN A 3 10.96 -7.93 11.28
CA ASN A 3 11.04 -7.53 12.69
C ASN A 3 12.42 -6.96 13.08
N TRP A 4 13.49 -7.45 12.45
CA TRP A 4 14.85 -6.93 12.68
C TRP A 4 15.01 -5.52 12.11
N ILE A 5 14.46 -5.27 10.92
CA ILE A 5 14.47 -3.92 10.30
C ILE A 5 13.70 -2.93 11.18
N MET A 6 12.58 -3.36 11.79
CA MET A 6 11.81 -2.51 12.70
C MET A 6 12.53 -2.21 14.01
N THR A 7 13.40 -3.13 14.48
CA THR A 7 14.23 -2.89 15.67
C THR A 7 15.27 -1.78 15.43
N TRP A 8 15.67 -1.54 14.17
CA TRP A 8 16.60 -0.46 13.84
C TRP A 8 15.97 0.93 13.88
N MET A 9 14.64 1.03 13.92
CA MET A 9 13.94 2.31 13.94
C MET A 9 14.27 3.15 15.17
N ASP A 10 14.52 2.50 16.32
CA ASP A 10 14.96 3.20 17.54
C ASP A 10 16.44 3.60 17.50
N LEU A 11 17.21 3.01 16.58
CA LEU A 11 18.65 3.19 16.43
C LEU A 11 19.02 4.20 15.34
N MET A 12 18.07 4.62 14.50
CA MET A 12 18.33 5.52 13.37
C MET A 12 17.22 6.58 13.20
N PRO A 13 17.55 7.76 12.66
CA PRO A 13 16.56 8.79 12.39
C PRO A 13 15.47 8.32 11.42
N GLU A 14 14.24 8.79 11.63
CA GLU A 14 13.07 8.47 10.78
C GLU A 14 13.34 8.67 9.28
N PRO A 15 13.97 9.76 8.80
CA PRO A 15 14.23 9.95 7.37
C PRO A 15 15.15 8.89 6.77
N CYS A 16 16.09 8.36 7.56
CA CYS A 16 16.97 7.29 7.13
C CYS A 16 16.19 5.98 6.94
N MET A 17 15.27 5.67 7.86
CA MET A 17 14.41 4.48 7.77
C MET A 17 13.47 4.58 6.57
N VAL A 18 12.89 5.75 6.32
CA VAL A 18 12.07 6.02 5.13
C VAL A 18 12.87 5.75 3.85
N THR A 19 14.06 6.32 3.74
CA THR A 19 14.93 6.14 2.56
C THR A 19 15.31 4.67 2.35
N LEU A 20 15.57 3.94 3.44
CA LEU A 20 15.88 2.52 3.38
C LEU A 20 14.71 1.72 2.77
N LEU A 21 13.49 1.96 3.27
CA LEU A 21 12.29 1.31 2.77
C LEU A 21 11.98 1.70 1.33
N GLU A 22 12.06 3.00 1.02
CA GLU A 22 11.83 3.54 -0.33
C GLU A 22 12.75 2.87 -1.37
N LYS A 23 14.04 2.72 -1.07
CA LYS A 23 15.01 2.22 -2.05
C LYS A 23 15.09 0.70 -2.14
N ASN A 24 14.83 -0.01 -1.05
CA ASN A 24 15.13 -1.44 -0.96
C ASN A 24 13.89 -2.32 -0.81
N PHE A 25 12.83 -1.81 -0.19
CA PHE A 25 11.63 -2.57 0.12
C PHE A 25 10.54 -2.32 -0.93
N PHE A 26 10.11 -1.06 -1.09
CA PHE A 26 8.96 -0.72 -1.94
C PHE A 26 9.10 -1.10 -3.41
N PRO A 27 10.26 -1.00 -4.07
CA PRO A 27 10.39 -1.39 -5.47
C PRO A 27 10.08 -2.87 -5.68
N LYS A 28 10.57 -3.73 -4.76
CA LYS A 28 10.31 -5.17 -4.79
C LYS A 28 8.87 -5.49 -4.39
N TRP A 29 8.34 -4.78 -3.41
CA TRP A 29 6.98 -4.96 -2.92
C TRP A 29 5.94 -4.59 -4.01
N LEU A 30 6.12 -3.47 -4.71
CA LEU A 30 5.29 -3.06 -5.85
C LEU A 30 5.42 -4.03 -7.02
N GLN A 31 6.62 -4.55 -7.29
CA GLN A 31 6.82 -5.55 -8.34
C GLN A 31 6.05 -6.84 -8.04
N VAL A 32 6.07 -7.34 -6.80
CA VAL A 32 5.27 -8.52 -6.40
C VAL A 32 3.78 -8.27 -6.62
N LEU A 33 3.29 -7.09 -6.23
CA LEU A 33 1.90 -6.70 -6.45
C LEU A 33 1.53 -6.70 -7.94
N TYR A 34 2.37 -6.08 -8.78
CA TYR A 34 2.14 -6.02 -10.23
C TYR A 34 2.14 -7.41 -10.88
N THR A 35 3.13 -8.25 -10.56
CA THR A 35 3.22 -9.62 -11.07
C THR A 35 2.02 -10.47 -10.64
N TRP A 36 1.61 -10.37 -9.36
CA TRP A 36 0.47 -11.10 -8.85
C TRP A 36 -0.83 -10.72 -9.57
N LEU A 37 -1.07 -9.41 -9.74
CA LEU A 37 -2.22 -8.90 -10.46
C LEU A 37 -2.23 -9.27 -11.95
N THR A 38 -1.07 -9.47 -12.56
CA THR A 38 -0.95 -9.79 -14.00
C THR A 38 -1.17 -11.29 -14.29
N HIS A 39 -0.81 -12.19 -13.37
CA HIS A 39 -0.81 -13.64 -13.62
C HIS A 39 -2.07 -14.36 -13.11
N SER A 40 -2.57 -14.04 -11.92
CA SER A 40 -3.78 -14.66 -11.35
C SER A 40 -4.32 -13.80 -10.21
N PRO A 41 -5.15 -12.78 -10.51
CA PRO A 41 -5.61 -11.84 -9.52
C PRO A 41 -6.71 -12.47 -8.66
N ASN A 42 -6.36 -12.81 -7.42
CA ASN A 42 -7.33 -12.93 -6.33
C ASN A 42 -7.36 -11.60 -5.57
N TYR A 43 -8.31 -10.73 -5.91
CA TYR A 43 -8.40 -9.38 -5.34
C TYR A 43 -8.65 -9.38 -3.82
N GLU A 44 -9.28 -10.43 -3.29
CA GLU A 44 -9.50 -10.58 -1.85
C GLU A 44 -8.17 -10.83 -1.13
N GLU A 45 -7.34 -11.72 -1.67
CA GLU A 45 -6.00 -12.00 -1.12
C GLU A 45 -5.05 -10.81 -1.29
N VAL A 46 -5.08 -10.15 -2.45
CA VAL A 46 -4.29 -8.93 -2.72
C VAL A 46 -4.65 -7.83 -1.72
N THR A 47 -5.95 -7.64 -1.48
CA THR A 47 -6.46 -6.72 -0.47
C THR A 47 -5.94 -7.08 0.91
N LYS A 48 -6.14 -8.31 1.37
CA LYS A 48 -5.66 -8.79 2.69
C LYS A 48 -4.16 -8.61 2.85
N TRP A 49 -3.38 -8.94 1.83
CA TRP A 49 -1.93 -8.78 1.83
C TRP A 49 -1.53 -7.32 1.99
N TYR A 50 -2.13 -6.43 1.19
CA TYR A 50 -1.88 -4.99 1.25
C TYR A 50 -2.25 -4.40 2.63
N THR A 51 -3.44 -4.72 3.14
CA THR A 51 -3.89 -4.23 4.45
C THR A 51 -2.98 -4.77 5.57
N GLY A 52 -2.56 -6.04 5.48
CA GLY A 52 -1.59 -6.63 6.39
C GLY A 52 -0.27 -5.86 6.43
N TRP A 53 0.32 -5.55 5.27
CA TRP A 53 1.53 -4.72 5.22
C TRP A 53 1.32 -3.32 5.83
N LYS A 54 0.15 -2.71 5.63
CA LYS A 54 -0.20 -1.41 6.20
C LYS A 54 -0.36 -1.45 7.73
N THR A 55 -0.78 -2.59 8.29
CA THR A 55 -0.90 -2.76 9.76
C THR A 55 0.44 -2.92 10.45
N ILE A 56 1.42 -3.56 9.80
CA ILE A 56 2.75 -3.79 10.39
C ILE A 56 3.71 -2.62 10.22
N ILE A 57 3.45 -1.70 9.28
CA ILE A 57 4.23 -0.48 9.14
C ILE A 57 3.77 0.53 10.21
N PRO A 58 4.69 1.08 11.03
CA PRO A 58 4.39 2.05 12.08
C PRO A 58 3.70 3.32 11.56
N GLN A 59 2.92 3.95 12.43
CA GLN A 59 2.18 5.17 12.06
C GLN A 59 3.09 6.36 11.73
N SER A 60 4.24 6.49 12.39
CA SER A 60 5.25 7.53 12.08
C SER A 60 5.69 7.46 10.62
N LEU A 61 6.12 6.27 10.19
CA LEU A 61 6.53 6.02 8.80
C LEU A 61 5.35 6.18 7.83
N LYS A 62 4.15 5.67 8.16
CA LYS A 62 2.95 5.87 7.33
C LYS A 62 2.55 7.34 7.18
N ALA A 63 2.88 8.19 8.14
CA ALA A 63 2.62 9.63 8.04
C ALA A 63 3.58 10.33 7.08
N HIS A 64 4.74 9.74 6.79
CA HIS A 64 5.75 10.33 5.93
C HIS A 64 5.28 10.40 4.45
N PRO A 65 5.44 11.54 3.75
CA PRO A 65 4.96 11.73 2.38
C PRO A 65 5.48 10.67 1.39
N VAL A 66 6.76 10.33 1.48
CA VAL A 66 7.39 9.30 0.63
C VAL A 66 6.69 7.95 0.77
N ILE A 67 6.40 7.51 2.00
CA ILE A 67 5.76 6.23 2.26
C ILE A 67 4.30 6.24 1.80
N LYS A 68 3.58 7.35 2.01
CA LYS A 68 2.22 7.53 1.48
C LYS A 68 2.17 7.39 -0.03
N GLU A 69 3.13 8.00 -0.71
CA GLU A 69 3.22 7.94 -2.16
C GLU A 69 3.40 6.50 -2.68
N GLN A 70 4.15 5.66 -1.96
CA GLN A 70 4.29 4.23 -2.30
C GLN A 70 2.97 3.46 -2.16
N PHE A 71 2.19 3.72 -1.11
CA PHE A 71 0.86 3.13 -0.94
C PHE A 71 -0.12 3.62 -2.01
N ARG A 72 -0.07 4.91 -2.35
CA ARG A 72 -0.87 5.50 -3.43
C ARG A 72 -0.55 4.85 -4.78
N GLN A 73 0.73 4.60 -5.07
CA GLN A 73 1.15 3.90 -6.29
C GLN A 73 0.63 2.45 -6.32
N ALA A 74 0.68 1.74 -5.20
CA ALA A 74 0.11 0.39 -5.11
C ALA A 74 -1.40 0.37 -5.40
N LEU A 75 -2.15 1.31 -4.82
CA LEU A 75 -3.57 1.47 -5.12
C LEU A 75 -3.84 1.77 -6.59
N ASP A 76 -3.01 2.59 -7.23
CA ASP A 76 -3.17 2.90 -8.65
C ASP A 76 -2.93 1.65 -9.52
N ILE A 77 -1.89 0.86 -9.24
CA ILE A 77 -1.63 -0.42 -9.92
C ILE A 77 -2.84 -1.36 -9.78
N MET A 78 -3.35 -1.47 -8.56
CA MET A 78 -4.54 -2.23 -8.21
C MET A 78 -5.79 -1.77 -8.98
N ASN A 79 -6.07 -0.48 -9.01
CA ASN A 79 -7.22 0.10 -9.72
C ASN A 79 -7.10 -0.07 -11.24
N ARG A 80 -5.89 0.04 -11.80
CA ARG A 80 -5.62 -0.21 -13.22
C ARG A 80 -5.83 -1.68 -13.59
N ALA A 81 -5.40 -2.61 -12.74
CA ALA A 81 -5.59 -4.05 -12.97
C ALA A 81 -7.07 -4.44 -13.07
N VAL A 82 -7.94 -3.71 -12.37
CA VAL A 82 -9.40 -3.90 -12.35
C VAL A 82 -10.10 -3.23 -13.53
N SER A 83 -9.52 -2.16 -14.06
CA SER A 83 -10.10 -1.31 -15.11
C SER A 83 -9.64 -1.68 -16.53
N SER A 84 -8.56 -2.47 -16.67
CA SER A 84 -7.99 -2.82 -17.97
C SER A 84 -8.93 -3.71 -18.81
N PRO A 85 -9.32 -3.30 -20.04
CA PRO A 85 -10.16 -4.10 -20.94
C PRO A 85 -9.43 -5.29 -21.58
N GLN A 86 -8.09 -5.27 -21.60
CA GLN A 86 -7.23 -6.25 -22.30
C GLN A 86 -6.68 -7.34 -21.39
N GLY A 87 -6.86 -7.24 -20.07
CA GLY A 87 -6.48 -8.32 -19.17
C GLY A 87 -7.43 -9.49 -19.37
N LEU A 88 -6.92 -10.72 -19.37
CA LEU A 88 -7.70 -11.96 -19.18
C LEU A 88 -8.50 -11.99 -17.84
N LEU A 89 -8.71 -10.82 -17.21
CA LEU A 89 -8.92 -10.54 -15.79
C LEU A 89 -10.21 -9.75 -15.52
N GLY A 90 -10.85 -9.19 -16.55
CA GLY A 90 -12.13 -8.48 -16.44
C GLY A 90 -13.34 -9.36 -16.14
N GLN A 91 -13.15 -10.67 -15.94
CA GLN A 91 -14.22 -11.66 -15.73
C GLN A 91 -14.58 -11.92 -14.26
N GLN A 92 -13.81 -11.40 -13.28
CA GLN A 92 -14.10 -11.62 -11.85
C GLN A 92 -15.29 -10.75 -11.39
N PRO A 93 -16.48 -11.32 -11.09
CA PRO A 93 -17.62 -10.56 -10.60
C PRO A 93 -17.30 -9.97 -9.21
N GLY A 94 -17.64 -8.71 -8.96
CA GLY A 94 -17.44 -8.05 -7.65
C GLY A 94 -16.02 -7.50 -7.37
N ALA A 95 -15.04 -7.76 -8.25
CA ALA A 95 -13.69 -7.20 -8.11
C ALA A 95 -13.67 -5.66 -8.18
N LYS A 96 -14.47 -5.09 -9.10
CA LYS A 96 -14.59 -3.63 -9.26
C LYS A 96 -15.13 -2.94 -8.01
N GLU A 97 -16.12 -3.56 -7.37
CA GLU A 97 -16.78 -3.04 -6.19
C GLU A 97 -15.89 -3.13 -4.95
N SER A 98 -15.21 -4.26 -4.77
CA SER A 98 -14.25 -4.47 -3.67
C SER A 98 -13.11 -3.45 -3.70
N MET A 99 -12.63 -3.13 -4.91
CA MET A 99 -11.51 -2.21 -5.11
C MET A 99 -11.93 -0.73 -5.00
N ALA A 100 -13.15 -0.42 -5.47
CA ALA A 100 -13.77 0.88 -5.22
C ALA A 100 -13.98 1.13 -3.72
N TYR A 101 -14.43 0.10 -2.99
CA TYR A 101 -14.58 0.16 -1.53
C TYR A 101 -13.24 0.42 -0.83
N LEU A 102 -12.19 -0.34 -1.18
CA LEU A 102 -10.85 -0.15 -0.61
C LEU A 102 -10.33 1.28 -0.85
N THR A 103 -10.41 1.77 -2.09
CA THR A 103 -9.97 3.11 -2.45
C THR A 103 -10.74 4.20 -1.70
N ASN A 104 -12.05 4.00 -1.49
CA ASN A 104 -12.88 4.94 -0.73
C ASN A 104 -12.52 4.94 0.76
N ILE A 105 -12.27 3.77 1.37
CA ILE A 105 -11.79 3.68 2.75
C ILE A 105 -10.46 4.42 2.90
N GLU A 106 -9.52 4.23 1.98
CA GLU A 106 -8.24 4.91 2.05
C GLU A 106 -8.36 6.42 1.97
N ARG A 107 -9.22 6.91 1.07
CA ARG A 107 -9.52 8.34 0.95
C ARG A 107 -10.11 8.89 2.26
N GLN A 108 -11.01 8.15 2.91
CA GLN A 108 -11.58 8.56 4.20
C GLN A 108 -10.54 8.56 5.32
N HIS A 109 -9.71 7.52 5.41
CA HIS A 109 -8.63 7.43 6.40
C HIS A 109 -7.56 8.52 6.23
N GLU A 110 -7.38 9.03 5.02
CA GLU A 110 -6.53 10.20 4.76
C GLU A 110 -7.17 11.52 5.21
N MET A 111 -8.50 11.63 5.13
CA MET A 111 -9.30 12.80 5.54
C MET A 111 -9.55 12.88 7.05
N GLU A 112 -9.62 11.76 7.75
CA GLU A 112 -9.84 11.69 9.21
C GLU A 112 -8.60 12.01 10.07
N ARG A 113 -7.53 12.58 9.49
CA ARG A 113 -6.43 13.07 10.32
C ARG A 113 -6.96 14.21 11.21
N PRO A 114 -6.85 14.10 12.54
CA PRO A 114 -7.22 15.22 13.40
C PRO A 114 -6.31 16.38 13.03
N ILE A 115 -6.93 17.49 12.61
CA ILE A 115 -6.30 18.80 12.62
C ILE A 115 -5.88 19.00 14.07
N LYS A 116 -4.58 18.96 14.38
CA LYS A 116 -4.12 19.40 15.69
C LYS A 116 -4.60 20.85 15.85
N PRO A 117 -5.38 21.17 16.90
CA PRO A 117 -5.58 22.56 17.27
C PRO A 117 -4.19 23.14 17.58
N GLY A 118 -3.92 24.35 17.09
CA GLY A 118 -2.61 24.96 17.17
C GLY A 118 -2.08 25.11 18.59
N GLU A 119 -0.76 24.99 18.70
CA GLU A 119 0.08 25.57 19.74
C GLU A 119 1.28 26.22 19.05
#